data_AF-A0A954GU51-F1
#
_entry.id   AF-A0A954GU51-F1
#
_cell.length_a   1.000
_cell.length_b   1.000
_cell.length_c   1.000
_cell.angle_alpha   90.00
_cell.angle_beta   90.00
_cell.angle_gamma   90.00
#
_symmetry.space_group_name_H-M   'P 1'
#
loop_
_entity.id
_entity.type
_entity.pdbx_description
1 polymer ?
#
loop_
_entity_poly.entity_id
_entity_poly.type
_entity_poly.pdbx_seq_one_letter_code
_entity_poly.pdbx_strand_id
1 'polypeptide(L)'
;YYRGITLMAVRHGSWKAHFQTQGAYGPEAQKREAHDPPLLFNLDHDPSEKYNINAKHPEVLAQIQEVVAAHQAELVIPPSELEK
;
A
#
# COMPACT_ATOMS: atom_id res chain seq x y z
N TYR A 1 1.28 1.44 5.57
CA TYR A 1 -0.11 1.91 5.75
C TYR A 1 -1.01 0.69 5.86
N TYR A 2 -1.60 0.49 7.04
CA TYR A 2 -2.44 -0.66 7.33
C TYR A 2 -3.92 -0.25 7.44
N ARG A 3 -4.82 -1.17 7.10
CA ARG A 3 -6.25 -1.10 7.44
C ARG A 3 -6.62 -2.41 8.13
N GLY A 4 -6.89 -2.36 9.43
CA GLY A 4 -6.85 -3.54 10.28
C GLY A 4 -5.47 -4.19 10.22
N ILE A 5 -5.42 -5.51 10.04
CA ILE A 5 -4.16 -6.26 9.88
C ILE A 5 -3.65 -6.31 8.43
N THR A 6 -4.36 -5.70 7.48
CA THR A 6 -4.02 -5.75 6.05
C THR A 6 -3.09 -4.59 5.68
N LEU A 7 -1.93 -4.91 5.09
CA LEU A 7 -1.04 -3.91 4.50
C LEU A 7 -1.63 -3.41 3.17
N MET A 8 -2.03 -2.13 3.14
CA MET A 8 -2.68 -1.53 1.97
C MET A 8 -1.66 -0.85 1.05
N ALA A 9 -0.71 -0.12 1.63
CA ALA A 9 0.28 0.65 0.90
C ALA A 9 1.57 0.83 1.70
N VAL A 10 2.66 1.16 1.02
CA VAL A 10 3.96 1.53 1.62
C VAL A 10 4.49 2.79 0.95
N ARG A 11 5.08 3.69 1.74
CA ARG A 11 5.81 4.86 1.24
C ARG A 11 7.29 4.69 1.54
N HIS A 12 8.12 4.92 0.53
CA HIS A 12 9.57 4.94 0.63
C HIS A 12 10.08 6.21 -0.06
N GLY A 13 10.57 7.16 0.74
CA GLY A 13 10.90 8.50 0.25
C GLY A 13 9.69 9.23 -0.35
N SER A 14 9.85 9.74 -1.57
CA SER A 14 8.79 10.42 -2.34
C SER A 14 7.77 9.45 -2.95
N TRP A 15 8.05 8.15 -2.95
CA TRP A 15 7.25 7.14 -3.65
C TRP A 15 6.27 6.44 -2.72
N LYS A 16 5.05 6.23 -3.18
CA LYS A 16 4.04 5.45 -2.46
C LYS A 16 3.44 4.40 -3.38
N ALA A 17 3.55 3.14 -2.95
CA ALA A 17 2.97 2.00 -3.64
C ALA A 17 1.70 1.53 -2.91
N HIS A 18 0.59 1.36 -3.63
CA HIS A 18 -0.62 0.72 -3.14
C HIS A 18 -0.72 -0.70 -3.69
N PHE A 19 -0.71 -1.66 -2.76
CA PHE A 19 -0.99 -3.07 -3.06
C PHE A 19 -2.49 -3.30 -3.15
N GLN A 20 -3.27 -2.56 -2.35
CA GLN A 20 -4.71 -2.68 -2.28
C GLN A 20 -5.34 -1.30 -2.07
N THR A 21 -6.49 -1.06 -2.70
CA THR A 21 -7.32 0.13 -2.49
C THR A 21 -8.69 -0.28 -1.95
N GLN A 22 -9.28 0.57 -1.11
CA GLN A 22 -10.60 0.34 -0.55
C GLN A 22 -11.22 1.68 -0.17
N GLY A 23 -12.47 1.93 -0.57
CA GLY A 23 -13.20 3.14 -0.19
C GLY A 23 -13.37 3.25 1.32
N ALA A 24 -13.56 4.48 1.82
CA ALA A 24 -13.77 4.70 3.25
C ALA A 24 -15.22 4.42 3.66
N TYR A 25 -16.19 4.82 2.84
CA TYR A 25 -17.62 4.80 3.15
C TYR A 25 -18.47 4.24 2.00
N GLY A 26 -19.74 3.95 2.30
CA GLY A 26 -20.73 3.53 1.32
C GLY A 26 -20.41 2.17 0.67
N PRO A 27 -20.97 1.88 -0.51
CA PRO A 27 -20.76 0.62 -1.21
C PRO A 27 -19.29 0.34 -1.52
N GLU A 28 -18.46 1.38 -1.67
CA GLU A 28 -17.03 1.24 -1.95
C GLU A 28 -16.23 0.82 -0.73
N ALA A 29 -16.72 1.05 0.49
CA ALA A 29 -16.10 0.51 1.70
C ALA A 29 -16.12 -1.02 1.75
N GLN A 30 -17.02 -1.66 1.02
CA GLN A 30 -17.09 -3.12 0.92
C GLN A 30 -16.26 -3.67 -0.24
N LYS A 31 -15.75 -2.81 -1.12
CA LYS A 31 -14.97 -3.20 -2.29
C LYS A 31 -13.49 -2.97 -2.02
N ARG A 32 -12.79 -4.05 -1.72
CA ARG A 32 -11.33 -4.05 -1.70
C ARG A 32 -10.82 -4.56 -3.04
N GLU A 33 -9.93 -3.78 -3.64
CA GLU A 33 -9.32 -4.10 -4.92
C GLU A 33 -7.82 -4.31 -4.70
N ALA A 34 -7.31 -5.45 -5.15
CA ALA A 34 -5.89 -5.77 -5.13
C ALA A 34 -5.26 -5.38 -6.47
N HIS A 35 -4.01 -4.91 -6.42
CA HIS A 35 -3.26 -4.42 -7.57
C HIS A 35 -1.96 -5.20 -7.72
N ASP A 36 -1.83 -5.90 -8.84
CA ASP A 36 -0.60 -6.59 -9.25
C ASP A 36 -0.31 -6.28 -10.73
N PRO A 37 0.72 -5.48 -11.06
CA PRO A 37 1.66 -4.84 -10.12
C PRO A 37 1.02 -3.73 -9.26
N PRO A 38 1.61 -3.39 -8.10
CA PRO A 38 1.10 -2.31 -7.25
C PRO A 38 0.99 -0.98 -8.00
N LEU A 39 0.02 -0.15 -7.62
CA LEU A 39 -0.07 1.23 -8.12
C LEU A 39 1.06 2.04 -7.49
N LEU A 40 1.75 2.87 -8.26
CA LEU A 40 2.88 3.65 -7.79
C LEU A 40 2.67 5.13 -8.09
N PHE A 41 2.85 5.98 -7.09
CA PHE A 41 2.73 7.43 -7.19
C PHE A 41 3.96 8.12 -6.60
N ASN A 42 4.30 9.28 -7.15
CA ASN A 42 5.31 10.16 -6.58
C ASN A 42 4.61 11.31 -5.86
N LEU A 43 4.64 11.31 -4.53
CA LEU A 43 3.90 12.26 -3.70
C LEU A 43 4.47 13.69 -3.71
N ASP A 44 5.73 13.88 -4.10
CA ASP A 44 6.31 15.22 -4.20
C ASP A 44 5.79 15.95 -5.45
N HIS A 45 5.48 15.20 -6.51
CA HIS A 45 4.93 15.73 -7.76
C HIS A 45 3.40 15.60 -7.85
N ASP A 46 2.85 14.55 -7.26
CA ASP A 46 1.42 14.21 -7.29
C ASP A 46 0.95 13.81 -5.88
N PRO A 47 0.80 14.79 -4.97
CA PRO A 47 0.32 14.52 -3.60
C PRO A 47 -1.13 14.01 -3.56
N SER A 48 -1.87 14.12 -4.67
CA SER A 48 -3.24 13.64 -4.81
C SER A 48 -3.37 12.21 -5.33
N GLU A 49 -2.26 11.54 -5.65
CA GLU A 49 -2.24 10.13 -6.08
C GLU A 49 -3.14 9.86 -7.30
N LYS A 50 -3.13 10.77 -8.28
CA LYS A 50 -3.93 10.71 -9.51
C LYS A 50 -3.23 9.98 -10.65
N TYR A 51 -1.90 10.03 -10.71
CA TYR A 51 -1.14 9.55 -11.86
C TYR A 51 -0.32 8.31 -11.51
N ASN A 52 -0.86 7.13 -11.83
CA ASN A 52 -0.12 5.88 -11.66
C ASN A 52 1.04 5.82 -12.65
N ILE A 53 2.24 5.59 -12.14
CA ILE A 53 3.50 5.55 -12.88
C ILE A 53 4.27 4.24 -12.65
N ASN A 54 3.59 3.18 -12.20
CA ASN A 54 4.18 1.87 -11.92
C ASN A 54 4.94 1.27 -13.12
N ALA A 55 4.37 1.33 -14.33
CA ALA A 55 4.95 0.77 -15.54
C ALA A 55 6.25 1.48 -15.97
N LYS A 56 6.47 2.71 -15.49
CA LYS A 56 7.67 3.51 -15.81
C LYS A 56 8.80 3.33 -14.80
N HIS A 57 8.49 2.80 -13.61
CA HIS A 57 9.43 2.71 -12.49
C HIS A 57 9.39 1.34 -11.80
N PRO A 58 9.62 0.22 -12.52
CA PRO A 58 9.68 -1.11 -11.92
C PRO A 58 10.79 -1.23 -10.86
N GLU A 59 11.88 -0.47 -10.99
CA GLU A 59 12.99 -0.43 -10.03
C GLU A 59 12.56 0.08 -8.65
N VAL A 60 11.64 1.06 -8.62
CA VAL A 60 11.11 1.61 -7.35
C VAL A 60 10.20 0.58 -6.68
N LEU A 61 9.40 -0.15 -7.47
CA LEU A 61 8.59 -1.24 -6.93
C LEU A 61 9.44 -2.34 -6.32
N ALA A 62 10.57 -2.70 -6.95
CA ALA A 62 11.49 -3.69 -6.39
C ALA A 62 12.06 -3.25 -5.03
N GLN A 63 12.51 -2.00 -4.91
CA GLN A 63 12.99 -1.45 -3.63
C GLN A 63 11.90 -1.45 -2.55
N ILE A 64 10.68 -1.06 -2.91
CA ILE A 64 9.56 -1.09 -1.96
C ILE A 64 9.25 -2.52 -1.55
N GLN A 65 9.32 -3.49 -2.47
CA GLN A 65 9.10 -4.90 -2.17
C GLN A 65 10.14 -5.45 -1.18
N GLU A 66 11.40 -5.06 -1.29
CA GLU A 66 12.45 -5.41 -0.32
C GLU A 66 12.14 -4.84 1.07
N VAL A 67 11.72 -3.57 1.14
CA VAL A 67 11.32 -2.93 2.40
C VAL A 67 10.11 -3.65 3.02
N VAL A 68 9.13 -4.04 2.21
CA VAL A 68 7.96 -4.80 2.66
C VAL A 68 8.37 -6.16 3.21
N ALA A 69 9.23 -6.89 2.49
CA ALA A 69 9.71 -8.21 2.91
C ALA A 69 10.45 -8.13 4.25
N ALA A 70 11.35 -7.15 4.40
CA ALA A 70 12.06 -6.91 5.66
C ALA A 70 11.08 -6.62 6.80
N HIS A 71 10.12 -5.72 6.58
CA HIS A 71 9.11 -5.39 7.58
C HIS A 71 8.27 -6.61 8.00
N GLN A 72 7.81 -7.41 7.04
CA GLN A 72 6.97 -8.57 7.30
C GLN A 72 7.72 -9.69 8.02
N ALA A 73 9.02 -9.86 7.77
CA ALA A 73 9.84 -10.86 8.44
C ALA A 73 9.97 -10.59 9.96
N GLU A 74 9.96 -9.33 10.37
CA GLU A 74 10.10 -8.92 11.77
C GLU A 74 8.75 -8.67 12.48
N LEU A 75 7.66 -8.54 11.71
CA LEU A 75 6.36 -8.18 12.26
C LEU A 75 5.68 -9.36 12.96
N VAL A 76 5.54 -9.25 14.29
CA VAL A 76 4.68 -10.14 15.09
C VAL A 76 3.33 -9.46 15.31
N ILE A 77 2.27 -9.99 14.71
CA ILE A 77 0.91 -9.43 14.85
C ILE A 77 0.31 -9.94 16.17
N PRO A 78 0.05 -9.05 17.16
CA PRO A 78 -0.60 -9.46 18.39
C PRO A 78 -2.10 -9.74 18.16
N PRO A 79 -2.77 -10.45 19.10
CA PRO A 79 -4.21 -10.61 19.05
C PRO A 79 -4.96 -9.27 18.97
N SER A 80 -6.05 -9.26 18.21
CA SER A 80 -6.91 -8.08 18.07
C SER A 80 -7.66 -7.80 19.37
N GLU A 81 -7.56 -6.57 19.86
CA GLU A 81 -8.31 -6.11 21.05
C GLU A 81 -9.71 -5.60 20.68
N LEU A 82 -9.97 -5.35 19.40
CA LEU A 82 -11.25 -4.83 18.90
C LEU A 82 -12.26 -5.93 18.59
N GLU A 83 -11.81 -7.18 18.53
CA GLU A 83 -12.61 -8.37 18.21
C GLU A 83 -12.77 -9.30 19.42
N LYS A 84 -12.53 -8.77 20.64
CA LYS A 84 -12.72 -9.48 21.91
C LYS A 84 -14.19 -9.66 22.27
#